data_AF-A0AA48LHJ1-F1
#
_entry.id   AF-A0AA48LHJ1-F1
#
_cell.length_a   1.000
_cell.length_b   1.000
_cell.length_c   1.000
_cell.angle_alpha   90.00
_cell.angle_beta   90.00
_cell.angle_gamma   90.00
#
_symmetry.space_group_name_H-M   'P 1'
#
loop_
_entity.id
_entity.type
_entity.pdbx_description
1 polymer ?
#
loop_
_entity_poly.entity_id
_entity_poly.type
_entity_poly.pdbx_seq_one_letter_code
_entity_poly.pdbx_strand_id
1 'polypeptide(L)' 'MMFLWLFVIGGIIWYLTVKGSPPRNNNGYRSSQAKEILDQRFAKGEIDESTYQKMKIRLEEEER' A
#
# COMPACT_ATOMS: atom_id res chain seq x y z
N MET A 1 22.55 -4.51 -12.03
CA MET A 1 21.23 -4.97 -12.53
C MET A 1 20.12 -4.85 -11.48
N MET A 2 20.30 -5.33 -10.25
CA MET A 2 19.32 -5.17 -9.16
C MET A 2 19.16 -3.73 -8.65
N PHE A 3 20.26 -2.97 -8.56
CA PHE A 3 20.24 -1.56 -8.13
C PHE A 3 19.51 -0.63 -9.10
N LEU A 4 19.54 -0.95 -10.40
CA LEU A 4 18.81 -0.23 -11.43
C LEU A 4 17.29 -0.37 -11.21
N TRP A 5 16.85 -1.56 -10.84
CA TRP A 5 15.46 -1.85 -10.51
C TRP A 5 15.00 -1.15 -9.23
N LEU A 6 15.84 -1.10 -8.19
CA LEU A 6 15.54 -0.34 -6.96
C LEU A 6 15.37 1.16 -7.23
N PHE A 7 16.20 1.75 -8.09
CA PHE A 7 16.07 3.15 -8.47
C PHE A 7 14.80 3.44 -9.30
N VAL A 8 14.43 2.52 -10.20
CA VAL A 8 13.20 2.64 -10.99
C VAL A 8 11.96 2.52 -10.09
N ILE A 9 11.92 1.53 -9.20
CA ILE A 9 10.84 1.38 -8.22
C ILE A 9 10.77 2.62 -7.31
N GLY A 10 11.92 3.07 -6.78
CA GLY A 10 11.99 4.25 -5.91
C GLY A 10 11.52 5.53 -6.59
N GLY A 11 11.89 5.74 -7.85
CA GLY A 11 11.47 6.92 -8.63
C GLY A 11 9.97 6.95 -8.91
N ILE A 12 9.37 5.79 -9.17
CA ILE A 12 7.91 5.66 -9.37
C ILE A 12 7.16 5.93 -8.06
N ILE A 13 7.65 5.41 -6.93
CA ILE A 13 7.09 5.68 -5.58
C ILE A 13 7.10 7.18 -5.29
N TRP A 14 8.22 7.86 -5.54
CA TRP A 14 8.36 9.30 -5.29
C TRP A 14 7.43 10.14 -6.17
N TYR A 15 7.29 9.79 -7.45
CA TYR A 15 6.41 10.50 -8.37
C TYR A 15 4.93 10.38 -7.99
N LEU A 16 4.50 9.21 -7.52
CA LEU A 16 3.11 8.96 -7.12
C LEU A 16 2.76 9.63 -5.78
N THR A 17 3.69 9.68 -4.82
CA THR A 17 3.47 10.33 -3.52
C THR A 17 3.39 11.85 -3.59
N VAL A 18 4.09 12.49 -4.53
CA VAL A 18 4.03 13.96 -4.73
C VAL A 18 2.70 14.43 -5.33
N LYS A 19 1.93 13.56 -6.00
CA LYS A 19 0.65 13.92 -6.67
C LYS A 19 -0.61 13.37 -6.00
N GLY A 20 -0.50 12.44 -5.06
CA GLY A 20 -1.65 11.78 -4.44
C GLY A 20 -2.10 12.43 -3.12
N SER A 21 -2.89 13.49 -3.18
CA SER A 21 -3.71 13.91 -2.04
C SER A 21 -4.96 13.02 -1.96
N PRO A 22 -5.17 12.18 -0.93
CA PRO A 22 -6.36 11.34 -0.86
C PRO A 22 -7.56 12.18 -0.39
N PRO A 23 -8.70 12.19 -1.12
CA PRO A 23 -9.93 12.79 -0.62
C PRO A 23 -10.54 11.90 0.47
N ARG A 24 -10.70 12.53 1.62
CA ARG A 24 -11.35 12.02 2.83
C ARG A 24 -12.87 12.03 2.64
N ASN A 25 -13.48 10.87 2.50
CA ASN A 25 -14.91 10.63 2.76
C ASN A 25 -15.00 9.72 4.02
N ASN A 26 -16.16 9.39 4.59
CA ASN A 26 -16.19 9.06 6.03
C ASN A 26 -17.29 8.08 6.49
N ASN A 27 -17.56 6.95 5.82
CA ASN A 27 -18.42 5.91 6.46
C ASN A 27 -18.32 4.45 5.95
N GLY A 28 -17.68 4.18 4.81
CA GLY A 28 -17.16 2.84 4.42
C GLY A 28 -15.68 2.65 4.76
N TYR A 29 -15.17 3.49 5.66
CA TYR A 29 -13.77 3.91 5.71
C TYR A 29 -12.86 3.01 6.53
N ARG A 30 -13.35 2.12 7.41
CA ARG A 30 -12.46 1.32 8.27
C ARG A 30 -11.71 0.23 7.51
N SER A 31 -12.40 -0.53 6.65
CA SER A 31 -11.75 -1.54 5.80
C SER A 31 -10.84 -0.88 4.76
N SER A 32 -11.36 0.12 4.04
CA SER A 32 -10.58 0.88 3.05
C SER A 32 -9.34 1.52 3.67
N GLN A 33 -9.45 2.06 4.90
CA GLN A 33 -8.32 2.60 5.65
C GLN A 33 -7.35 1.51 6.11
N ALA A 34 -7.83 0.33 6.53
CA ALA A 34 -6.95 -0.78 6.90
C ALA A 34 -6.13 -1.27 5.69
N LYS A 35 -6.78 -1.37 4.53
CA LYS A 35 -6.13 -1.72 3.26
C LYS A 35 -5.17 -0.62 2.79
N GLU A 36 -5.56 0.65 2.89
CA GLU A 36 -4.71 1.80 2.55
C GLU A 36 -3.47 1.88 3.46
N ILE A 37 -3.62 1.60 4.76
CA ILE A 37 -2.51 1.51 5.71
C ILE A 37 -1.59 0.35 5.34
N LEU A 38 -2.16 -0.80 4.96
CA LEU A 38 -1.40 -1.97 4.55
C LEU A 38 -0.60 -1.69 3.26
N ASP A 39 -1.25 -1.11 2.25
CA ASP A 39 -0.63 -0.68 1.00
C ASP A 39 0.46 0.35 1.26
N GLN A 40 0.22 1.32 2.16
CA GLN A 40 1.20 2.32 2.54
C GLN A 40 2.42 1.69 3.22
N ARG A 41 2.22 0.72 4.13
CA ARG A 41 3.33 0.03 4.82
C ARG A 41 4.15 -0.83 3.86
N PHE A 42 3.49 -1.49 2.91
CA PHE A 42 4.17 -2.24 1.85
C PHE A 42 4.95 -1.31 0.91
N ALA A 43 4.34 -0.20 0.50
CA ALA A 43 4.99 0.82 -0.32
C ALA A 43 6.19 1.50 0.40
N LYS A 44 6.13 1.61 1.74
CA LYS A 44 7.24 2.05 2.59
C LYS A 44 8.32 0.99 2.80
N GLY A 45 8.06 -0.26 2.42
CA GLY A 45 8.96 -1.40 2.69
C GLY A 45 9.01 -1.80 4.17
N GLU A 46 8.05 -1.37 4.99
CA GLU A 46 7.95 -1.77 6.41
C GLU A 46 7.50 -3.24 6.56
N ILE A 47 6.88 -3.79 5.51
CA ILE A 47 6.43 -5.18 5.44
C ILE A 47 6.87 -5.79 4.11
N ASP A 48 7.19 -7.08 4.13
CA ASP A 48 7.53 -7.84 2.93
C ASP A 48 6.29 -8.27 2.16
N GLU A 49 6.50 -8.76 0.94
CA GLU A 49 5.42 -9.25 0.08
C GLU A 49 4.65 -10.40 0.72
N SER A 50 5.33 -11.29 1.44
CA SER A 50 4.69 -12.44 2.08
C SER A 50 3.70 -12.02 3.18
N THR A 51 4.05 -11.00 3.96
CA THR A 51 3.22 -10.42 5.03
C THR A 51 2.08 -9.60 4.44
N TYR A 52 2.35 -8.81 3.41
CA TYR A 52 1.33 -8.04 2.70
C TYR A 52 0.20 -8.93 2.16
N GLN A 53 0.55 -10.02 1.46
CA GLN A 53 -0.44 -10.94 0.89
C GLN A 53 -1.29 -11.61 1.97
N LYS A 54 -0.69 -12.05 3.08
CA LYS A 54 -1.44 -12.67 4.20
C LYS A 54 -2.44 -11.71 4.84
N MET A 55 -2.05 -10.45 5.03
CA MET A 55 -2.91 -9.44 5.64
C MET A 55 -4.03 -8.99 4.68
N LYS A 56 -3.73 -8.90 3.39
CA LYS A 56 -4.72 -8.57 2.35
C LYS A 56 -5.82 -9.63 2.27
N ILE A 57 -5.45 -10.91 2.26
CA ILE A 57 -6.42 -12.03 2.20
C ILE A 57 -7.36 -11.98 3.42
N ARG A 58 -6.83 -11.76 4.63
CA ARG A 58 -7.66 -11.65 5.84
C ARG A 58 -8.65 -10.49 5.77
N LEU A 59 -8.21 -9.34 5.26
CA LEU A 59 -9.10 -8.18 5.09
C LEU A 59 -10.20 -8.46 4.06
N GLU A 60 -9.91 -9.20 2.98
CA GLU A 60 -10.90 -9.59 1.98
C GLU A 60 -11.89 -10.64 2.50
N GLU A 61 -11.47 -11.53 3.41
CA GLU A 61 -12.35 -12.48 4.09
C GLU A 61 -13.30 -11.80 5.10
N GLU A 62 -12.86 -10.73 5.77
CA GLU A 62 -13.69 -9.95 6.69
C GLU A 62 -14.75 -9.08 5.98
N GLU A 63 -14.59 -8.79 4.69
CA GLU A 63 -15.57 -8.04 3.89
C GLU A 63 -16.70 -8.92 3.30
N ARG A 64 -16.61 -10.24 3.41
CA ARG A 64 -17.61 -11.20 2.90
C ARG A 64 -18.65 -11.61 3.94
#